data_AF-A0A7Y8SRT5-F1
#
_entry.id   AF-A0A7Y8SRT5-F1
#
_cell.length_a   1.000
_cell.length_b   1.000
_cell.length_c   1.000
_cell.angle_alpha   90.00
_cell.angle_beta   90.00
_cell.angle_gamma   90.00
#
_symmetry.space_group_name_H-M   'P 1'
#
loop_
_entity.id
_entity.type
_entity.pdbx_description
1 polymer ?
#
loop_
_entity_poly.entity_id
_entity_poly.type
_entity_poly.pdbx_seq_one_letter_code
_entity_poly.pdbx_strand_id
1 'polypeptide(L)'
;READAAVRDAEQAHAEAREIRAAAEARLVGARERLADCVSQAHEIAGRAAEDLAGAAGNLISSPLATGPLADIERKLDRLRAERDSAGPVNLRAHEEMQEAQARLDELNREKEDVAAGVTKLRRAIGQLNAEGRARLLAAFETVNENFEKLFMALFEGGQARLTLTENEDPLAAGLEIMAQPPGKKLTTLSLMSGGEQALTATALIFAVFLANPAPICVLDEVDAPLDDANVDRYCRMLDEMKKLTATRFLVITHNPVTMARVDRLYGVTMPEPGLSQLVSVDLGRAKELAAVA
;
A
#
# COMPACT_ATOMS: atom_id res chain seq x y z
N ARG A 1 94.33 -19.11 -87.23
CA ARG A 1 94.73 -19.65 -85.90
C ARG A 1 94.59 -18.60 -84.80
N GLU A 2 95.27 -17.45 -84.85
CA GLU A 2 95.05 -16.36 -83.86
C GLU A 2 93.68 -15.68 -84.01
N ALA A 3 93.24 -15.43 -85.25
CA ALA A 3 91.90 -14.88 -85.51
C ALA A 3 90.78 -15.82 -85.01
N ASP A 4 90.93 -17.14 -85.16
CA ASP A 4 89.94 -18.13 -84.70
C ASP A 4 89.92 -18.30 -83.18
N ALA A 5 91.00 -17.92 -82.48
CA ALA A 5 91.03 -17.87 -81.02
C ALA A 5 90.32 -16.60 -80.52
N ALA A 6 90.60 -15.45 -81.13
CA ALA A 6 89.95 -14.19 -80.81
C ALA A 6 88.42 -14.22 -81.03
N VAL A 7 87.95 -14.91 -82.08
CA VAL A 7 86.51 -15.10 -82.32
C VAL A 7 85.88 -15.95 -81.21
N ARG A 8 86.53 -17.04 -80.78
CA ARG A 8 86.01 -17.90 -79.70
C ARG A 8 85.99 -17.19 -78.35
N ASP A 9 87.01 -16.41 -78.02
CA ASP A 9 87.04 -15.62 -76.79
C ASP A 9 85.94 -14.53 -76.80
N ALA A 10 85.70 -13.89 -77.95
CA ALA A 10 84.61 -12.93 -78.12
C ALA A 10 83.22 -13.59 -78.03
N GLU A 11 83.05 -14.78 -78.60
CA GLU A 11 81.81 -15.57 -78.49
C GLU A 11 81.54 -16.01 -77.04
N GLN A 12 82.57 -16.43 -76.31
CA GLN A 12 82.46 -16.80 -74.90
C GLN A 12 82.15 -15.58 -74.02
N ALA A 13 82.84 -14.45 -74.22
CA ALA A 13 82.53 -13.20 -73.50
C ALA A 13 81.11 -12.69 -73.79
N HIS A 14 80.63 -12.83 -75.04
CA HIS A 14 79.26 -12.50 -75.41
C HIS A 14 78.24 -13.45 -74.76
N ALA A 15 78.54 -14.74 -74.65
CA ALA A 15 77.69 -15.71 -73.96
C ALA A 15 77.59 -15.41 -72.45
N GLU A 16 78.71 -15.15 -71.78
CA GLU A 16 78.76 -14.76 -70.37
C GLU A 16 78.01 -13.44 -70.11
N ALA A 17 78.20 -12.43 -70.96
CA ALA A 17 77.47 -11.16 -70.88
C ALA A 17 75.95 -11.35 -71.08
N ARG A 18 75.54 -12.26 -71.99
CA ARG A 18 74.14 -12.60 -72.22
C ARG A 18 73.52 -13.31 -71.01
N GLU A 19 74.24 -14.20 -70.36
CA GLU A 19 73.79 -14.89 -69.15
C GLU A 19 73.64 -13.93 -67.97
N ILE A 20 74.63 -13.05 -67.74
CA ILE A 20 74.55 -11.99 -66.73
C ILE A 20 73.35 -11.08 -66.99
N ARG A 21 73.13 -10.67 -68.25
CA ARG A 21 71.98 -9.85 -68.63
C ARG A 21 70.66 -10.57 -68.36
N ALA A 22 70.53 -11.84 -68.76
CA ALA A 22 69.34 -12.64 -68.51
C ALA A 22 69.05 -12.81 -67.02
N ALA A 23 70.08 -13.05 -66.20
CA ALA A 23 69.95 -13.13 -64.74
C ALA A 23 69.54 -11.79 -64.11
N ALA A 24 70.08 -10.67 -64.60
CA ALA A 24 69.69 -9.33 -64.14
C ALA A 24 68.26 -8.97 -64.55
N GLU A 25 67.85 -9.30 -65.79
CA GLU A 25 66.48 -9.13 -66.29
C GLU A 25 65.49 -9.95 -65.46
N ALA A 26 65.79 -11.22 -65.17
CA ALA A 26 64.95 -12.07 -64.31
C ALA A 26 64.81 -11.49 -62.89
N ARG A 27 65.90 -10.99 -62.29
CA ARG A 27 65.85 -10.31 -60.98
C ARG A 27 65.00 -9.03 -61.03
N LEU A 28 65.11 -8.25 -62.11
CA LEU A 28 64.33 -7.03 -62.29
C LEU A 28 62.84 -7.33 -62.41
N VAL A 29 62.47 -8.35 -63.20
CA VAL A 29 61.08 -8.81 -63.33
C VAL A 29 60.54 -9.26 -61.98
N GLY A 30 61.24 -10.15 -61.26
CA GLY A 30 60.79 -10.61 -59.95
C GLY A 30 60.80 -9.53 -58.86
N ALA A 31 61.60 -8.45 -59.00
CA ALA A 31 61.52 -7.29 -58.11
C ALA A 31 60.31 -6.41 -58.42
N ARG A 32 59.95 -6.25 -59.70
CA ARG A 32 58.76 -5.49 -60.13
C ARG A 32 57.47 -6.18 -59.70
N GLU A 33 57.39 -7.49 -59.84
CA GLU A 33 56.24 -8.28 -59.38
C GLU A 33 56.05 -8.13 -57.87
N ARG A 34 57.12 -8.34 -57.08
CA ARG A 34 57.08 -8.13 -55.62
C ARG A 34 56.66 -6.71 -55.22
N LEU A 35 57.15 -5.70 -55.94
CA LEU A 35 56.72 -4.31 -55.69
C LEU A 35 55.22 -4.13 -55.98
N ALA A 36 54.73 -4.69 -57.09
CA ALA A 36 53.31 -4.63 -57.44
C ALA A 36 52.44 -5.33 -56.38
N ASP A 37 52.87 -6.49 -55.89
CA ASP A 37 52.19 -7.22 -54.81
C ASP A 37 52.15 -6.40 -53.52
N CYS A 38 53.28 -5.80 -53.12
CA CYS A 38 53.33 -4.93 -51.94
C CYS A 38 52.43 -3.70 -52.08
N VAL A 39 52.36 -3.09 -53.26
CA VAL A 39 51.47 -1.95 -53.53
C VAL A 39 50.00 -2.37 -53.48
N SER A 40 49.66 -3.55 -54.00
CA SER A 40 48.29 -4.09 -53.92
C SER A 40 47.89 -4.36 -52.47
N GLN A 41 48.76 -5.01 -51.69
CA GLN A 41 48.52 -5.28 -50.27
C GLN A 41 48.36 -3.99 -49.45
N ALA A 42 49.16 -2.96 -49.74
CA ALA A 42 49.03 -1.65 -49.12
C ALA A 42 47.61 -1.06 -49.33
N HIS A 43 47.09 -1.16 -50.56
CA HIS A 43 45.75 -0.70 -50.88
C HIS A 43 44.66 -1.53 -50.20
N GLU A 44 44.77 -2.85 -50.19
CA GLU A 44 43.76 -3.73 -49.58
C GLU A 44 43.67 -3.55 -48.06
N ILE A 45 44.81 -3.44 -47.38
CA ILE A 45 44.84 -3.40 -45.91
C ILE A 45 44.53 -2.00 -45.38
N ALA A 46 45.09 -0.96 -46.01
CA ALA A 46 45.00 0.41 -45.50
C ALA A 46 44.01 1.30 -46.27
N GLY A 47 43.50 0.84 -47.42
CA GLY A 47 42.62 1.64 -48.29
C GLY A 47 43.32 2.85 -48.92
N ARG A 48 44.66 2.83 -49.02
CA ARG A 48 45.49 4.00 -49.39
C ARG A 48 46.64 3.60 -50.33
N ALA A 49 47.16 4.56 -51.07
CA ALA A 49 48.36 4.37 -51.90
C ALA A 49 49.59 4.09 -51.03
N ALA A 50 50.52 3.29 -51.55
CA ALA A 50 51.74 2.90 -50.84
C ALA A 50 52.58 4.13 -50.41
N GLU A 51 52.58 5.18 -51.24
CA GLU A 51 53.29 6.44 -51.00
C GLU A 51 52.72 7.22 -49.80
N ASP A 52 51.42 7.08 -49.54
CA ASP A 52 50.71 7.79 -48.47
C ASP A 52 50.77 7.06 -47.12
N LEU A 53 51.22 5.79 -47.11
CA LEU A 53 51.30 4.99 -45.89
C LEU A 53 52.21 5.63 -44.84
N ALA A 54 53.31 6.26 -45.29
CA ALA A 54 54.24 6.88 -44.37
C ALA A 54 53.59 8.07 -43.63
N GLY A 55 52.85 8.91 -44.35
CA GLY A 55 52.08 10.00 -43.75
C GLY A 55 50.97 9.51 -42.83
N ALA A 56 50.29 8.43 -43.21
CA ALA A 56 49.20 7.84 -42.43
C ALA A 56 49.68 7.19 -41.11
N ALA A 57 50.87 6.56 -41.12
CA ALA A 57 51.47 5.99 -39.92
C ALA A 57 51.91 7.08 -38.92
N GLY A 58 52.26 8.29 -39.40
CA GLY A 58 52.61 9.41 -38.54
C GLY A 58 53.69 9.06 -37.51
N ASN A 59 53.39 9.27 -36.23
CA ASN A 59 54.32 9.01 -35.13
C ASN A 59 54.66 7.53 -34.94
N LEU A 60 53.92 6.60 -35.56
CA LEU A 60 54.22 5.16 -35.51
C LEU A 60 55.53 4.82 -36.24
N ILE A 61 55.95 5.63 -37.23
CA ILE A 61 57.24 5.47 -37.93
C ILE A 61 58.43 5.73 -37.01
N SER A 62 58.24 6.56 -35.99
CA SER A 62 59.28 6.87 -35.00
C SER A 62 59.14 6.02 -33.73
N SER A 63 58.18 5.10 -33.69
CA SER A 63 57.93 4.20 -32.57
C SER A 63 58.90 3.02 -32.59
N PRO A 64 59.18 2.38 -31.43
CA PRO A 64 59.92 1.11 -31.37
C PRO A 64 59.34 0.01 -32.29
N LEU A 65 58.06 0.14 -32.66
CA LEU A 65 57.38 -0.70 -33.65
C LEU A 65 57.98 -0.60 -35.06
N ALA A 66 58.41 0.58 -35.50
CA ALA A 66 58.95 0.76 -36.86
C ALA A 66 60.40 0.31 -37.01
N THR A 67 61.13 0.23 -35.89
CA THR A 67 62.52 -0.26 -35.84
C THR A 67 62.64 -1.75 -35.49
N GLY A 68 61.52 -2.42 -35.17
CA GLY A 68 61.49 -3.84 -34.81
C GLY A 68 61.52 -4.78 -36.02
N PRO A 69 61.78 -6.09 -35.82
CA PRO A 69 61.65 -7.09 -36.86
C PRO A 69 60.20 -7.17 -37.37
N LEU A 70 60.02 -7.23 -38.69
CA LEU A 70 58.69 -7.31 -39.34
C LEU A 70 57.82 -8.43 -38.74
N ALA A 71 58.42 -9.58 -38.44
CA ALA A 71 57.75 -10.74 -37.86
C ALA A 71 57.10 -10.47 -36.49
N ASP A 72 57.65 -9.56 -35.68
CA ASP A 72 57.08 -9.22 -34.38
C ASP A 72 55.88 -8.28 -34.52
N ILE A 73 55.90 -7.41 -35.53
CA ILE A 73 54.78 -6.53 -35.89
C ILE A 73 53.60 -7.36 -36.40
N GLU A 74 53.88 -8.34 -37.27
CA GLU A 74 52.88 -9.28 -37.81
C GLU A 74 52.22 -10.09 -36.70
N ARG A 75 53.02 -10.69 -35.80
CA ARG A 75 52.49 -11.43 -34.63
C ARG A 75 51.61 -10.55 -33.75
N LYS A 76 52.00 -9.30 -33.53
CA LYS A 76 51.22 -8.36 -32.72
C LYS A 76 49.93 -7.95 -33.43
N LEU A 77 49.95 -7.75 -34.74
CA LEU A 77 48.77 -7.47 -35.56
C LEU A 77 47.78 -8.65 -35.52
N ASP A 78 48.27 -9.87 -35.69
CA ASP A 78 47.45 -11.08 -35.63
C ASP A 78 46.84 -11.27 -34.24
N ARG A 79 47.59 -11.02 -33.18
CA ARG A 79 47.05 -11.04 -31.81
C ARG A 79 45.95 -10.00 -31.62
N LEU A 80 46.16 -8.76 -32.05
CA LEU A 80 45.16 -7.69 -31.93
C LEU A 80 43.91 -7.95 -32.78
N ARG A 81 44.07 -8.57 -33.96
CA ARG A 81 42.95 -9.01 -34.80
C ARG A 81 42.17 -10.12 -34.11
N ALA A 82 42.85 -11.11 -33.54
CA ALA A 82 42.22 -12.18 -32.78
C ALA A 82 41.49 -11.65 -31.52
N GLU A 83 42.09 -10.70 -30.79
CA GLU A 83 41.46 -10.02 -29.65
C GLU A 83 40.19 -9.25 -30.07
N ARG A 84 40.26 -8.51 -31.19
CA ARG A 84 39.11 -7.80 -31.77
C ARG A 84 38.00 -8.78 -32.17
N ASP A 85 38.35 -9.87 -32.85
CA ASP A 85 37.37 -10.85 -33.34
C ASP A 85 36.76 -11.64 -32.18
N SER A 86 37.52 -11.87 -31.10
CA SER A 86 37.04 -12.46 -29.85
C SER A 86 36.11 -11.56 -29.04
N ALA A 87 36.13 -10.24 -29.26
CA ALA A 87 35.25 -9.31 -28.54
C ALA A 87 33.76 -9.47 -28.94
N GLY A 88 33.49 -10.21 -30.02
CA GLY A 88 32.15 -10.49 -30.49
C GLY A 88 31.53 -9.34 -31.30
N PRO A 89 30.31 -9.53 -31.82
CA PRO A 89 29.63 -8.53 -32.63
C PRO A 89 29.29 -7.29 -31.81
N VAL A 90 29.55 -6.10 -32.37
CA VAL A 90 29.18 -4.82 -31.74
C VAL A 90 27.68 -4.60 -31.89
N ASN A 91 26.99 -4.37 -30.76
CA ASN A 91 25.58 -3.95 -30.79
C ASN A 91 25.49 -2.48 -31.20
N LEU A 92 25.19 -2.22 -32.47
CA LEU A 92 25.06 -0.87 -33.03
C LEU A 92 23.90 -0.08 -32.42
N ARG A 93 22.92 -0.76 -31.81
CA ARG A 93 21.75 -0.14 -31.16
C ARG A 93 21.92 0.06 -29.65
N ALA A 94 23.07 -0.33 -29.08
CA ALA A 94 23.29 -0.26 -27.63
C ALA A 94 23.07 1.15 -27.06
N HIS A 95 23.43 2.20 -27.81
CA HIS A 95 23.22 3.57 -27.37
C HIS A 95 21.73 3.96 -27.31
N GLU A 96 20.95 3.57 -28.32
CA GLU A 96 19.50 3.80 -28.37
C GLU A 96 18.79 3.02 -27.26
N GLU A 97 19.09 1.73 -27.12
CA GLU A 97 18.49 0.86 -26.10
C GLU A 97 18.80 1.34 -24.68
N MET A 98 20.03 1.83 -24.44
CA MET A 98 20.40 2.42 -23.16
C MET A 98 19.59 3.69 -22.87
N GLN A 99 19.39 4.56 -23.86
CA GLN A 99 18.59 5.78 -23.69
C GLN A 99 17.11 5.45 -23.41
N GLU A 100 16.53 4.49 -24.13
CA GLU A 100 15.15 4.04 -23.91
C GLU A 100 14.98 3.41 -22.52
N ALA A 101 15.91 2.54 -22.11
CA ALA A 101 15.90 1.91 -20.80
C ALA A 101 16.04 2.94 -19.67
N GLN A 102 16.92 3.94 -19.85
CA GLN A 102 17.10 5.01 -18.89
C GLN A 102 15.83 5.86 -18.76
N ALA A 103 15.21 6.26 -19.87
CA ALA A 103 13.97 7.03 -19.84
C ALA A 103 12.85 6.28 -19.09
N ARG A 104 12.71 4.97 -19.36
CA ARG A 104 11.75 4.11 -18.67
C ARG A 104 12.05 3.97 -17.18
N LEU A 105 13.33 3.86 -16.81
CA LEU A 105 13.76 3.78 -15.42
C LEU A 105 13.47 5.09 -14.66
N ASP A 106 13.68 6.23 -15.31
CA ASP A 106 13.38 7.54 -14.73
C ASP A 106 11.87 7.73 -14.51
N GLU A 107 11.03 7.28 -15.45
CA GLU A 107 9.57 7.27 -15.31
C GLU A 107 9.11 6.38 -14.15
N LEU A 108 9.58 5.13 -14.10
CA LEU A 108 9.24 4.20 -13.01
C LEU A 108 9.68 4.71 -11.64
N ASN A 109 10.82 5.39 -11.55
CA ASN A 109 11.28 5.99 -10.30
C ASN A 109 10.37 7.14 -9.86
N ARG A 110 9.92 7.99 -10.79
CA ARG A 110 8.95 9.07 -10.49
C ARG A 110 7.62 8.50 -10.00
N GLU A 111 7.09 7.49 -10.67
CA GLU A 111 5.85 6.82 -10.25
C GLU A 111 5.99 6.19 -8.86
N LYS A 112 7.12 5.52 -8.60
CA LYS A 112 7.42 4.92 -7.29
C LYS A 112 7.46 5.99 -6.19
N GLU A 113 8.10 7.12 -6.45
CA GLU A 113 8.17 8.23 -5.49
C GLU A 113 6.80 8.83 -5.20
N ASP A 114 5.96 9.01 -6.22
CA ASP A 114 4.59 9.51 -6.07
C ASP A 114 3.73 8.54 -5.24
N VAL A 115 3.80 7.24 -5.53
CA VAL A 115 3.10 6.21 -4.74
C VAL A 115 3.59 6.21 -3.29
N ALA A 116 4.91 6.30 -3.05
CA ALA A 116 5.46 6.35 -1.70
C ALA A 116 5.01 7.61 -0.92
N ALA A 117 4.94 8.76 -1.60
CA ALA A 117 4.40 9.99 -1.04
C ALA A 117 2.90 9.84 -0.71
N GLY A 118 2.13 9.22 -1.61
CA GLY A 118 0.72 8.88 -1.40
C GLY A 118 0.50 8.00 -0.17
N VAL A 119 1.27 6.92 -0.01
CA VAL A 119 1.22 6.04 1.16
C VAL A 119 1.51 6.81 2.45
N THR A 120 2.53 7.67 2.44
CA THR A 120 2.90 8.48 3.61
C THR A 120 1.78 9.45 4.00
N LYS A 121 1.16 10.10 3.00
CA LYS A 121 0.02 11.01 3.20
C LYS A 121 -1.19 10.26 3.79
N LEU A 122 -1.52 9.09 3.24
CA LEU A 122 -2.63 8.26 3.74
C LEU A 122 -2.39 7.78 5.17
N ARG A 123 -1.17 7.31 5.50
CA ARG A 123 -0.83 6.92 6.87
C ARG A 123 -0.96 8.07 7.87
N ARG A 124 -0.55 9.29 7.48
CA ARG A 124 -0.75 10.48 8.31
C ARG A 124 -2.23 10.78 8.53
N ALA A 125 -3.05 10.71 7.48
CA ALA A 125 -4.49 10.93 7.58
C ALA A 125 -5.17 9.89 8.50
N ILE A 126 -4.79 8.61 8.37
CA ILE A 126 -5.25 7.54 9.27
C ILE A 126 -4.86 7.83 10.72
N GLY A 127 -3.62 8.27 10.96
CA GLY A 127 -3.17 8.62 12.31
C GLY A 127 -3.99 9.77 12.93
N GLN A 128 -4.32 10.79 12.14
CA GLN A 128 -5.17 11.91 12.59
C GLN A 128 -6.59 11.46 12.90
N LEU A 129 -7.20 10.66 12.01
CA LEU A 129 -8.55 10.10 12.22
C LEU A 129 -8.62 9.19 13.45
N ASN A 130 -7.59 8.35 13.66
CA ASN A 130 -7.54 7.48 14.84
C ASN A 130 -7.39 8.29 16.14
N ALA A 131 -6.59 9.36 16.14
CA ALA A 131 -6.45 10.23 17.31
C ALA A 131 -7.77 10.95 17.64
N GLU A 132 -8.46 11.49 16.62
CA GLU A 132 -9.77 12.11 16.79
C GLU A 132 -10.83 11.09 17.23
N GLY A 133 -10.84 9.91 16.62
CA GLY A 133 -11.72 8.80 16.98
C GLY A 133 -11.53 8.36 18.43
N ARG A 134 -10.28 8.22 18.89
CA ARG A 134 -9.97 7.87 20.28
C ARG A 134 -10.46 8.94 21.26
N ALA A 135 -10.25 10.21 20.95
CA ALA A 135 -10.73 11.31 21.80
C ALA A 135 -12.27 11.32 21.89
N ARG A 136 -12.96 11.15 20.76
CA ARG A 136 -14.44 11.10 20.74
C ARG A 136 -14.99 9.87 21.44
N LEU A 137 -14.36 8.70 21.26
CA LEU A 137 -14.77 7.47 21.93
C LEU A 137 -14.65 7.61 23.44
N LEU A 138 -13.52 8.12 23.95
CA LEU A 138 -13.31 8.33 25.39
C LEU A 138 -14.32 9.33 25.96
N ALA A 139 -14.55 10.46 25.29
CA ALA A 139 -15.54 11.43 25.73
C ALA A 139 -16.97 10.86 25.78
N ALA A 140 -17.35 10.08 24.76
CA ALA A 140 -18.64 9.40 24.73
C ALA A 140 -18.73 8.33 25.82
N PHE A 141 -17.67 7.57 26.04
CA PHE A 141 -17.58 6.55 27.09
C PHE A 141 -17.75 7.16 28.49
N GLU A 142 -17.06 8.25 28.78
CA GLU A 142 -17.20 8.97 30.06
C GLU A 142 -18.64 9.46 30.26
N THR A 143 -19.23 10.08 29.23
CA THR A 143 -20.62 10.56 29.27
C THR A 143 -21.61 9.42 29.55
N VAL A 144 -21.46 8.29 28.84
CA VAL A 144 -22.33 7.12 29.04
C VAL A 144 -22.10 6.49 30.41
N ASN A 145 -20.86 6.43 30.89
CA ASN A 145 -20.54 5.88 32.21
C ASN A 145 -21.19 6.71 33.33
N GLU A 146 -21.13 8.04 33.26
CA GLU A 146 -21.79 8.93 34.24
C GLU A 146 -23.32 8.77 34.21
N ASN A 147 -23.92 8.68 33.03
CA ASN A 147 -25.36 8.47 32.89
C ASN A 147 -25.77 7.09 33.43
N PHE A 148 -24.96 6.07 33.18
CA PHE A 148 -25.19 4.72 33.64
C PHE A 148 -25.14 4.63 35.16
N GLU A 149 -24.16 5.25 35.80
CA GLU A 149 -24.06 5.29 37.26
C GLU A 149 -25.29 5.96 37.90
N LYS A 150 -25.72 7.11 37.35
CA LYS A 150 -26.91 7.85 37.83
C LYS A 150 -28.20 7.02 37.69
N LEU A 151 -28.42 6.43 36.51
CA LEU A 151 -29.61 5.63 36.25
C LEU A 151 -29.63 4.34 37.08
N PHE A 152 -28.49 3.67 37.22
CA PHE A 152 -28.39 2.46 38.04
C PHE A 152 -28.72 2.75 39.50
N MET A 153 -28.17 3.84 40.06
CA MET A 153 -28.43 4.26 41.43
C MET A 153 -29.92 4.60 41.66
N ALA A 154 -30.56 5.26 40.69
CA ALA A 154 -31.99 5.56 40.75
C ALA A 154 -32.84 4.28 40.67
N LEU A 155 -32.43 3.30 39.86
CA LEU A 155 -33.17 2.06 39.63
C LEU A 155 -33.13 1.11 40.84
N PHE A 156 -31.98 1.01 41.51
CA PHE A 156 -31.78 0.10 42.65
C PHE A 156 -31.86 0.79 44.02
N GLU A 157 -32.18 2.09 44.06
CA GLU A 157 -32.23 2.91 45.29
C GLU A 157 -30.91 2.83 46.10
N GLY A 158 -29.79 2.76 45.38
CA GLY A 158 -28.46 2.50 45.92
C GLY A 158 -27.64 1.58 45.03
N GLY A 159 -26.45 1.19 45.50
CA GLY A 159 -25.49 0.43 44.70
C GLY A 159 -24.64 1.31 43.78
N GLN A 160 -23.73 0.68 43.04
CA GLN A 160 -22.81 1.35 42.12
C GLN A 160 -22.65 0.52 40.86
N ALA A 161 -22.57 1.16 39.70
CA ALA A 161 -22.24 0.50 38.45
C ALA A 161 -21.29 1.37 37.65
N ARG A 162 -20.36 0.72 36.94
CA ARG A 162 -19.38 1.39 36.10
C ARG A 162 -19.04 0.54 34.89
N LEU A 163 -18.69 1.22 33.81
CA LEU A 163 -18.12 0.63 32.63
C LEU A 163 -16.60 0.59 32.77
N THR A 164 -16.00 -0.53 32.41
CA THR A 164 -14.55 -0.70 32.40
C THR A 164 -14.12 -1.16 31.01
N LEU A 165 -13.10 -0.54 30.44
CA LEU A 165 -12.46 -1.06 29.23
C LEU A 165 -11.55 -2.23 29.60
N THR A 166 -11.61 -3.34 28.86
CA THR A 166 -10.69 -4.46 29.05
C THR A 166 -9.25 -4.01 28.84
N GLU A 167 -8.29 -4.65 29.49
CA GLU A 167 -6.86 -4.34 29.35
C GLU A 167 -6.38 -4.55 27.90
N ASN A 168 -6.40 -3.48 27.12
CA ASN A 168 -5.84 -3.37 25.77
C ASN A 168 -5.16 -2.00 25.63
N GLU A 169 -4.03 -1.95 24.93
CA GLU A 169 -3.25 -0.71 24.77
C GLU A 169 -3.99 0.37 23.95
N ASP A 170 -4.92 -0.04 23.08
CA ASP A 170 -5.74 0.85 22.25
C ASP A 170 -7.22 0.79 22.67
N PRO A 171 -7.82 1.90 23.16
CA PRO A 171 -9.25 2.00 23.44
C PRO A 171 -10.16 1.67 22.26
N LEU A 172 -9.69 1.83 21.01
CA LEU A 172 -10.47 1.47 19.82
C LEU A 172 -10.59 -0.05 19.64
N ALA A 173 -9.67 -0.83 20.21
CA ALA A 173 -9.65 -2.29 20.16
C ALA A 173 -10.06 -2.95 21.50
N ALA A 174 -10.21 -2.16 22.56
CA ALA A 174 -10.63 -2.65 23.86
C ALA A 174 -12.08 -3.14 23.84
N GLY A 175 -12.32 -4.28 24.49
CA GLY A 175 -13.67 -4.70 24.85
C GLY A 175 -14.22 -3.85 26.00
N LEU A 176 -15.53 -3.97 26.23
CA LEU A 176 -16.23 -3.27 27.29
C LEU A 176 -16.81 -4.27 28.29
N GLU A 177 -16.46 -4.12 29.55
CA GLU A 177 -16.98 -4.89 30.67
C GLU A 177 -17.91 -4.03 31.53
N ILE A 178 -19.06 -4.61 31.88
CA ILE A 178 -20.06 -3.96 32.74
C ILE A 178 -19.87 -4.49 34.15
N MET A 179 -19.47 -3.60 35.05
CA MET A 179 -19.32 -3.87 36.47
C MET A 179 -20.53 -3.30 37.21
N ALA A 180 -21.28 -4.13 37.93
CA ALA A 180 -22.43 -3.69 38.69
C ALA A 180 -22.41 -4.25 40.10
N GLN A 181 -22.85 -3.41 41.05
CA GLN A 181 -22.95 -3.72 42.47
C GLN A 181 -24.34 -3.30 42.97
N PRO A 182 -25.32 -4.23 42.97
CA PRO A 182 -26.61 -4.01 43.62
C PRO A 182 -26.44 -3.76 45.14
N PRO A 183 -27.41 -3.10 45.80
CA PRO A 183 -27.36 -2.84 47.23
C PRO A 183 -27.19 -4.14 48.03
N GLY A 184 -26.17 -4.19 48.89
CA GLY A 184 -25.88 -5.36 49.73
C GLY A 184 -25.10 -6.50 49.06
N LYS A 185 -24.72 -6.37 47.78
CA LYS A 185 -23.89 -7.36 47.06
C LYS A 185 -22.48 -6.81 46.75
N LYS A 186 -21.58 -7.70 46.35
CA LYS A 186 -20.23 -7.33 45.86
C LYS A 186 -20.28 -6.92 44.39
N LEU A 187 -19.28 -6.16 43.95
CA LEU A 187 -19.08 -5.81 42.54
C LEU A 187 -18.85 -7.09 41.72
N THR A 188 -19.70 -7.33 40.71
CA THR A 188 -19.60 -8.51 39.83
C THR A 188 -19.82 -8.12 38.37
N THR A 189 -19.39 -9.00 37.46
CA THR A 189 -19.72 -8.91 36.03
C THR A 189 -21.20 -9.18 35.80
N LEU A 190 -21.76 -8.58 34.75
CA LEU A 190 -23.16 -8.77 34.35
C LEU A 190 -23.56 -10.26 34.21
N SER A 191 -22.64 -11.11 33.76
CA SER A 191 -22.85 -12.55 33.57
C SER A 191 -23.08 -13.34 34.86
N LEU A 192 -22.74 -12.78 36.03
CA LEU A 192 -22.87 -13.44 37.33
C LEU A 192 -24.09 -12.94 38.13
N MET A 193 -24.93 -12.09 37.54
CA MET A 193 -26.11 -11.51 38.19
C MET A 193 -27.35 -12.42 38.08
N SER A 194 -28.36 -12.19 38.93
CA SER A 194 -29.67 -12.83 38.78
C SER A 194 -30.35 -12.37 37.49
N GLY A 195 -31.16 -13.21 36.84
CA GLY A 195 -31.79 -12.89 35.54
C GLY A 195 -32.58 -11.57 35.53
N GLY A 196 -33.33 -11.27 36.59
CA GLY A 196 -34.06 -9.99 36.72
C GLY A 196 -33.13 -8.78 36.94
N GLU A 197 -32.06 -8.96 37.72
CA GLU A 197 -31.06 -7.90 37.93
C GLU A 197 -30.24 -7.66 36.66
N GLN A 198 -29.95 -8.72 35.91
CA GLN A 198 -29.26 -8.66 34.63
C GLN A 198 -30.08 -7.89 33.59
N ALA A 199 -31.37 -8.20 33.48
CA ALA A 199 -32.29 -7.51 32.58
C ALA A 199 -32.35 -6.02 32.92
N LEU A 200 -32.61 -5.67 34.19
CA LEU A 200 -32.65 -4.27 34.65
C LEU A 200 -31.33 -3.51 34.42
N THR A 201 -30.19 -4.16 34.69
CA THR A 201 -28.87 -3.54 34.49
C THR A 201 -28.60 -3.29 33.00
N ALA A 202 -28.97 -4.24 32.13
CA ALA A 202 -28.85 -4.07 30.68
C ALA A 202 -29.76 -2.94 30.17
N THR A 203 -31.01 -2.88 30.65
CA THR A 203 -31.96 -1.81 30.34
C THR A 203 -31.42 -0.45 30.78
N ALA A 204 -30.85 -0.34 31.99
CA ALA A 204 -30.21 0.89 32.47
C ALA A 204 -29.06 1.35 31.57
N LEU A 205 -28.25 0.42 31.04
CA LEU A 205 -27.18 0.75 30.10
C LEU A 205 -27.72 1.27 28.76
N ILE A 206 -28.75 0.61 28.20
CA ILE A 206 -29.38 1.05 26.94
C ILE A 206 -29.90 2.49 27.11
N PHE A 207 -30.54 2.79 28.23
CA PHE A 207 -31.02 4.13 28.51
C PHE A 207 -29.90 5.14 28.80
N ALA A 208 -28.81 4.72 29.42
CA ALA A 208 -27.63 5.59 29.62
C ALA A 208 -27.01 6.02 28.29
N VAL A 209 -26.94 5.09 27.31
CA VAL A 209 -26.52 5.39 25.94
C VAL A 209 -27.51 6.34 25.27
N PHE A 210 -28.81 6.11 25.45
CA PHE A 210 -29.85 7.00 24.91
C PHE A 210 -29.74 8.43 25.46
N LEU A 211 -29.42 8.62 26.74
CA LEU A 211 -29.23 9.94 27.35
C LEU A 211 -28.02 10.71 26.80
N ALA A 212 -27.03 10.03 26.23
CA ALA A 212 -25.88 10.71 25.61
C ALA A 212 -26.28 11.49 24.34
N ASN A 213 -27.33 11.05 23.64
CA ASN A 213 -27.91 11.77 22.51
C ASN A 213 -29.43 11.54 22.45
N PRO A 214 -30.23 12.29 23.23
CA PRO A 214 -31.64 12.00 23.42
C PRO A 214 -32.44 12.27 22.14
N ALA A 215 -33.18 11.26 21.68
CA ALA A 215 -34.11 11.41 20.57
C ALA A 215 -35.41 12.11 21.04
N PRO A 216 -36.13 12.82 20.16
CA PRO A 216 -37.40 13.46 20.51
C PRO A 216 -38.51 12.46 20.85
N ILE A 217 -38.45 11.24 20.31
CA ILE A 217 -39.42 10.16 20.56
C ILE A 217 -38.64 8.86 20.82
N CYS A 218 -39.03 8.14 21.86
CA CYS A 218 -38.52 6.81 22.21
C CYS A 218 -39.69 5.81 22.25
N VAL A 219 -39.60 4.71 21.50
CA VAL A 219 -40.61 3.65 21.46
C VAL A 219 -40.07 2.43 22.19
N LEU A 220 -40.83 1.93 23.16
CA LEU A 220 -40.48 0.80 24.01
C LEU A 220 -41.55 -0.27 23.85
N ASP A 221 -41.18 -1.42 23.30
CA ASP A 221 -42.11 -2.51 23.00
C ASP A 221 -41.86 -3.70 23.92
N GLU A 222 -42.81 -3.98 24.81
CA GLU A 222 -42.81 -5.07 25.80
C GLU A 222 -41.51 -5.26 26.59
N VAL A 223 -40.79 -4.16 26.84
CA VAL A 223 -39.50 -4.16 27.56
C VAL A 223 -39.65 -4.65 29.01
N ASP A 224 -40.85 -4.54 29.57
CA ASP A 224 -41.22 -4.95 30.92
C ASP A 224 -41.73 -6.40 31.02
N ALA A 225 -41.89 -7.11 29.89
CA ALA A 225 -42.35 -8.51 29.88
C ALA A 225 -41.49 -9.50 30.71
N PRO A 226 -40.14 -9.40 30.77
CA PRO A 226 -39.33 -10.31 31.57
C PRO A 226 -39.18 -9.90 33.04
N LEU A 227 -39.83 -8.80 33.47
CA LEU A 227 -39.67 -8.23 34.80
C LEU A 227 -40.82 -8.66 35.73
N ASP A 228 -40.53 -8.84 37.01
CA ASP A 228 -41.55 -9.01 38.06
C ASP A 228 -42.14 -7.66 38.50
N ASP A 229 -43.27 -7.68 39.22
CA ASP A 229 -43.99 -6.45 39.62
C ASP A 229 -43.10 -5.43 40.36
N ALA A 230 -42.15 -5.90 41.18
CA ALA A 230 -41.22 -5.04 41.91
C ALA A 230 -40.22 -4.36 40.96
N ASN A 231 -39.69 -5.08 39.97
CA ASN A 231 -38.76 -4.54 38.99
C ASN A 231 -39.45 -3.69 37.92
N VAL A 232 -40.71 -3.96 37.60
CA VAL A 232 -41.55 -3.10 36.76
C VAL A 232 -41.76 -1.74 37.40
N ASP A 233 -41.96 -1.69 38.72
CA ASP A 233 -42.06 -0.42 39.45
C ASP A 233 -40.77 0.41 39.33
N ARG A 234 -39.60 -0.24 39.46
CA ARG A 234 -38.28 0.39 39.28
C ARG A 234 -38.10 0.91 37.85
N TYR A 235 -38.46 0.10 36.86
CA TYR A 235 -38.43 0.50 35.45
C TYR A 235 -39.28 1.75 35.20
N CYS A 236 -40.50 1.80 35.73
CA CYS A 236 -41.37 2.97 35.58
C CYS A 236 -40.77 4.23 36.22
N ARG A 237 -40.17 4.12 37.40
CA ARG A 237 -39.49 5.26 38.04
C ARG A 237 -38.31 5.78 37.22
N MET A 238 -37.57 4.87 36.61
CA MET A 238 -36.47 5.25 35.72
C MET A 238 -37.00 6.01 34.48
N LEU A 239 -38.13 5.58 33.88
CA LEU A 239 -38.77 6.34 32.81
C LEU A 239 -39.21 7.74 33.27
N ASP A 240 -39.75 7.87 34.49
CA ASP A 240 -40.10 9.15 35.07
C ASP A 240 -38.87 10.06 35.26
N GLU A 241 -37.75 9.52 35.73
CA GLU A 241 -36.48 10.27 35.84
C GLU A 241 -35.95 10.69 34.47
N MET A 242 -35.99 9.81 33.47
CA MET A 242 -35.59 10.15 32.10
C MET A 242 -36.46 11.26 31.50
N LYS A 243 -37.77 11.24 31.75
CA LYS A 243 -38.71 12.30 31.35
C LYS A 243 -38.40 13.65 32.02
N LYS A 244 -37.81 13.66 33.22
CA LYS A 244 -37.34 14.89 33.89
C LYS A 244 -36.03 15.40 33.31
N LEU A 245 -35.12 14.48 32.97
CA LEU A 245 -33.78 14.80 32.47
C LEU A 245 -33.77 15.20 30.99
N THR A 246 -34.78 14.79 30.21
CA THR A 246 -34.84 15.00 28.77
C THR A 246 -36.19 15.54 28.31
N ALA A 247 -36.23 16.15 27.13
CA ALA A 247 -37.48 16.52 26.47
C ALA A 247 -38.07 15.37 25.62
N THR A 248 -37.65 14.12 25.86
CA THR A 248 -38.06 12.94 25.08
C THR A 248 -39.49 12.53 25.39
N ARG A 249 -40.26 12.22 24.35
CA ARG A 249 -41.59 11.60 24.47
C ARG A 249 -41.47 10.08 24.42
N PHE A 250 -41.93 9.40 25.46
CA PHE A 250 -41.95 7.95 25.53
C PHE A 250 -43.28 7.38 25.03
N LEU A 251 -43.21 6.43 24.11
CA LEU A 251 -44.33 5.59 23.67
C LEU A 251 -44.06 4.17 24.14
N VAL A 252 -44.83 3.69 25.11
CA VAL A 252 -44.65 2.36 25.70
C VAL A 252 -45.79 1.46 25.24
N ILE A 253 -45.44 0.30 24.67
CA ILE A 253 -46.35 -0.79 24.31
C ILE A 253 -46.12 -1.87 25.37
N THR A 254 -47.18 -2.20 26.12
CA THR A 254 -47.11 -3.16 27.22
C THR A 254 -48.49 -3.74 27.49
N HIS A 255 -48.51 -4.93 28.08
CA HIS A 255 -49.70 -5.53 28.69
C HIS A 255 -49.63 -5.53 30.24
N ASN A 256 -48.57 -4.96 30.84
CA ASN A 256 -48.38 -4.96 32.29
C ASN A 256 -49.24 -3.89 32.99
N PRO A 257 -50.14 -4.26 33.92
CA PRO A 257 -51.02 -3.31 34.61
C PRO A 257 -50.27 -2.23 35.41
N VAL A 258 -49.09 -2.55 35.96
CA VAL A 258 -48.29 -1.61 36.76
C VAL A 258 -47.75 -0.48 35.86
N THR A 259 -47.21 -0.83 34.69
CA THR A 259 -46.74 0.14 33.70
C THR A 259 -47.89 0.98 33.16
N MET A 260 -49.04 0.35 32.85
CA MET A 260 -50.23 1.07 32.39
C MET A 260 -50.74 2.10 33.41
N ALA A 261 -50.57 1.86 34.71
CA ALA A 261 -51.03 2.77 35.76
C ALA A 261 -50.15 4.02 35.94
N ARG A 262 -48.92 4.00 35.39
CA ARG A 262 -47.91 5.06 35.57
C ARG A 262 -47.69 5.95 34.34
N VAL A 263 -48.43 5.74 33.24
CA VAL A 263 -48.35 6.61 32.05
C VAL A 263 -49.33 7.78 32.11
N ASP A 264 -49.06 8.84 31.34
CA ASP A 264 -49.95 10.01 31.28
C ASP A 264 -51.26 9.72 30.51
N ARG A 265 -51.18 8.93 29.43
CA ARG A 265 -52.30 8.64 28.53
C ARG A 265 -52.19 7.23 27.97
N LEU A 266 -53.31 6.51 27.97
CA LEU A 266 -53.41 5.16 27.43
C LEU A 266 -54.08 5.19 26.06
N TYR A 267 -53.53 4.41 25.14
CA TYR A 267 -54.11 4.13 23.84
C TYR A 267 -54.34 2.62 23.75
N GLY A 268 -55.60 2.20 23.82
CA GLY A 268 -56.01 0.82 23.62
C GLY A 268 -56.25 0.54 22.15
N VAL A 269 -55.81 -0.62 21.68
CA VAL A 269 -56.15 -1.13 20.35
C VAL A 269 -57.16 -2.24 20.52
N THR A 270 -58.36 -2.07 19.97
CA THR A 270 -59.43 -3.07 19.96
C THR A 270 -59.65 -3.61 18.55
N MET A 271 -60.16 -4.82 18.44
CA MET A 271 -60.49 -5.45 17.16
C MET A 271 -61.97 -5.86 17.18
N PRO A 272 -62.90 -4.91 16.95
CA PRO A 272 -64.34 -5.20 16.94
C PRO A 272 -64.72 -6.13 15.79
N GLU A 273 -64.03 -6.03 14.65
CA GLU A 273 -64.17 -6.91 13.49
C GLU A 273 -62.82 -7.56 13.17
N PRO A 274 -62.77 -8.86 12.79
CA PRO A 274 -61.51 -9.52 12.46
C PRO A 274 -60.75 -8.78 11.36
N GLY A 275 -59.51 -8.38 11.65
CA GLY A 275 -58.63 -7.69 10.71
C GLY A 275 -58.80 -6.16 10.67
N LEU A 276 -59.71 -5.58 11.45
CA LEU A 276 -59.85 -4.11 11.59
C LEU A 276 -59.51 -3.68 13.01
N SER A 277 -58.34 -3.06 13.17
CA SER A 277 -57.90 -2.45 14.42
C SER A 277 -58.51 -1.05 14.59
N GLN A 278 -59.18 -0.83 15.70
CA GLN A 278 -59.70 0.48 16.11
C GLN A 278 -58.94 0.97 17.35
N LEU A 279 -58.63 2.27 17.37
CA LEU A 279 -57.84 2.88 18.43
C LEU A 279 -58.77 3.65 19.37
N VAL A 280 -58.72 3.31 20.66
CA VAL A 280 -59.43 3.98 21.75
C VAL A 280 -58.43 4.66 22.66
N SER A 281 -58.74 5.83 23.20
CA SER A 281 -57.81 6.57 24.08
C SER A 281 -58.47 6.95 25.39
N VAL A 282 -57.73 6.79 26.48
CA VAL A 282 -58.12 7.20 27.84
C VAL A 282 -57.04 8.10 28.42
N ASP A 283 -57.43 9.28 28.89
CA ASP A 283 -56.55 10.22 29.58
C ASP A 283 -56.59 9.93 31.09
N LEU A 284 -55.49 9.40 31.63
CA LEU A 284 -55.43 8.95 33.02
C LEU A 284 -55.36 10.12 34.01
N GLY A 285 -54.81 11.27 33.60
CA GLY A 285 -54.81 12.48 34.42
C GLY A 285 -56.24 12.97 34.66
N ARG A 286 -57.01 13.09 33.57
CA ARG A 286 -58.42 13.52 33.64
C ARG A 286 -59.34 12.50 34.31
N ALA A 287 -59.05 11.21 34.16
CA ALA A 287 -59.81 10.15 34.84
C ALA A 287 -59.66 10.20 36.37
N LYS A 288 -58.45 10.49 36.88
CA LYS A 288 -58.20 10.65 38.32
C LYS A 288 -58.95 11.87 38.90
N GLU A 289 -59.01 12.98 38.16
CA GLU A 289 -59.77 14.18 38.58
C GLU A 289 -61.28 13.91 38.67
N LEU A 290 -61.84 13.22 37.68
CA LEU A 290 -63.26 12.86 37.68
C LEU A 290 -63.62 11.86 38.78
N ALA A 291 -62.74 10.90 39.08
CA ALA A 291 -62.92 9.93 40.16
C ALA A 291 -62.77 10.54 41.57
N ALA A 292 -62.07 11.67 41.71
CA ALA A 292 -61.92 12.38 42.98
C ALA A 292 -63.10 13.32 43.31
N VAL A 293 -63.94 13.63 42.30
CA VAL A 293 -65.12 14.49 42.42
C VAL A 293 -66.42 13.66 42.56
N ALA A 294 -66.36 12.37 42.28
CA ALA A 294 -67.45 11.39 42.46
C ALA A 294 -67.39 10.72 43.84
#